data_AF-A0A379GBB0-F1
#
_entry.id   AF-A0A379GBB0-F1
#
_cell.length_a   1.000
_cell.length_b   1.000
_cell.length_c   1.000
_cell.angle_alpha   90.00
_cell.angle_beta   90.00
_cell.angle_gamma   90.00
#
_symmetry.space_group_name_H-M   'P 1'
#
loop_
_entity.id
_entity.type
_entity.pdbx_description
1 polymer ?
#
loop_
_entity_poly.entity_id
_entity_poly.type
_entity_poly.pdbx_seq_one_letter_code
_entity_poly.pdbx_strand_id
1 'polypeptide(L)'
;MVSLSPSNRNQSFKHRLEKVLRRLEILKGLLIAYLNIDEVIEIIRYEDEPKAELMRRFALSDIQAEAILELRLRHLAKLEEIKLQAESDELEKERDSIEKLLNSPRRLNTLLKKEIEADAKEFGDERRSPIRPQRRGESG
;
A
#
# COMPACT_ATOMS: atom_id res chain seq x y z
N MET A 1 13.32 19.87 -6.37
CA MET A 1 12.23 19.68 -5.40
C MET A 1 10.95 19.43 -6.17
N VAL A 2 10.43 18.19 -6.12
CA VAL A 2 9.13 17.88 -6.71
C VAL A 2 8.09 18.63 -5.89
N SER A 3 7.43 19.61 -6.49
CA SER A 3 6.37 20.38 -5.83
C SER A 3 5.28 19.43 -5.34
N LEU A 4 5.05 19.41 -4.02
CA LEU A 4 3.91 18.78 -3.34
C LEU A 4 2.60 19.52 -3.69
N SER A 5 2.27 19.57 -4.98
CA SER A 5 0.94 20.01 -5.41
C SER A 5 -0.09 18.99 -4.89
N PRO A 6 -1.25 19.43 -4.39
CA PRO A 6 -2.31 18.54 -3.88
C PRO A 6 -2.64 17.37 -4.82
N SER A 7 -2.61 17.62 -6.14
CA SER A 7 -2.82 16.60 -7.17
C SER A 7 -1.78 15.49 -7.15
N ASN A 8 -0.51 15.83 -6.90
CA ASN A 8 0.62 14.90 -6.92
C ASN A 8 0.64 14.01 -5.67
N ARG A 9 0.28 14.57 -4.51
CA ARG A 9 0.15 13.82 -3.25
C ARG A 9 -0.98 12.79 -3.33
N ASN A 10 -2.12 13.18 -3.91
CA ASN A 10 -3.25 12.28 -4.14
C ASN A 10 -2.85 11.08 -5.04
N GLN A 11 -2.14 11.34 -6.14
CA GLN A 11 -1.66 10.29 -7.04
C GLN A 11 -0.66 9.33 -6.35
N SER A 12 0.22 9.85 -5.49
CA SER A 12 1.13 9.03 -4.68
C SER A 12 0.36 8.09 -3.74
N PHE A 13 -0.65 8.59 -3.02
CA PHE A 13 -1.48 7.76 -2.15
C PHE A 13 -2.30 6.72 -2.91
N LYS A 14 -2.87 7.07 -4.07
CA LYS A 14 -3.57 6.11 -4.94
C LYS A 14 -2.64 4.98 -5.40
N HIS A 15 -1.43 5.32 -5.83
CA HIS A 15 -0.44 4.32 -6.24
C HIS A 15 0.01 3.43 -5.07
N ARG A 16 0.16 4.00 -3.86
CA ARG A 16 0.44 3.21 -2.66
C ARG A 16 -0.73 2.28 -2.32
N LEU A 17 -1.96 2.78 -2.34
CA LEU A 17 -3.17 2.00 -2.11
C LEU A 17 -3.27 0.82 -3.08
N GLU A 18 -3.02 1.04 -4.36
CA GLU A 18 -3.03 -0.01 -5.38
C GLU A 18 -2.00 -1.12 -5.09
N LYS A 19 -0.80 -0.75 -4.62
CA LYS A 19 0.22 -1.72 -4.19
C LYS A 19 -0.22 -2.51 -2.96
N VAL A 20 -0.81 -1.84 -1.97
CA VAL A 20 -1.33 -2.48 -0.75
C VAL A 20 -2.44 -3.46 -1.10
N LEU A 21 -3.40 -3.06 -1.93
CA LEU A 21 -4.52 -3.90 -2.37
C LEU A 21 -4.03 -5.15 -3.12
N ARG A 22 -3.10 -5.01 -4.07
CA ARG A 22 -2.49 -6.16 -4.76
C ARG A 22 -1.81 -7.13 -3.79
N ARG A 23 -1.09 -6.61 -2.79
CA ARG A 23 -0.41 -7.46 -1.81
C ARG A 23 -1.42 -8.18 -0.93
N LEU A 24 -2.47 -7.50 -0.47
CA LEU A 24 -3.57 -8.09 0.29
C LEU A 24 -4.30 -9.18 -0.49
N GLU A 25 -4.50 -9.00 -1.80
CA GLU A 25 -5.10 -10.04 -2.65
C GLU A 25 -4.27 -11.33 -2.64
N ILE A 26 -2.95 -11.22 -2.81
CA ILE A 26 -2.04 -12.37 -2.75
C ILE A 26 -2.06 -13.00 -1.35
N LEU A 27 -1.91 -12.20 -0.28
CA LEU A 27 -1.91 -12.69 1.10
C LEU A 27 -3.19 -13.46 1.43
N LYS A 28 -4.35 -12.98 0.98
CA LYS A 28 -5.63 -13.67 1.14
C LYS A 28 -5.61 -15.07 0.52
N GLY A 29 -5.09 -15.22 -0.69
CA GLY A 29 -4.96 -16.52 -1.36
C GLY A 29 -4.03 -17.47 -0.59
N LEU A 30 -2.87 -16.96 -0.16
CA LEU A 30 -1.92 -17.74 0.62
C LEU A 30 -2.54 -18.22 1.95
N LEU A 31 -3.21 -17.34 2.70
CA LEU A 31 -3.84 -17.70 3.98
C LEU A 31 -4.93 -18.77 3.81
N ILE A 32 -5.72 -18.70 2.72
CA ILE A 32 -6.68 -19.77 2.37
C ILE A 32 -5.95 -21.11 2.14
N ALA A 33 -4.80 -21.08 1.47
CA ALA A 33 -4.01 -22.29 1.24
C ALA A 33 -3.43 -22.87 2.54
N TYR A 34 -2.96 -22.05 3.48
CA TYR A 34 -2.50 -22.54 4.79
C TYR A 34 -3.63 -23.22 5.58
N LEU A 35 -4.84 -22.67 5.53
CA LEU A 35 -6.00 -23.25 6.23
C LEU A 35 -6.41 -24.61 5.66
N ASN A 36 -6.17 -24.86 4.36
CA ASN A 36 -6.60 -26.05 3.63
C ASN A 36 -5.41 -26.79 3.01
N ILE A 37 -4.25 -26.82 3.70
CA ILE A 37 -2.98 -27.24 3.08
C ILE A 37 -3.01 -28.69 2.57
N ASP A 38 -3.70 -29.59 3.27
CA ASP A 38 -3.82 -30.99 2.86
C ASP A 38 -4.59 -31.11 1.53
N GLU A 39 -5.72 -30.42 1.40
CA GLU A 39 -6.55 -30.40 0.18
C GLU A 39 -5.82 -29.70 -0.99
N VAL A 40 -5.09 -28.62 -0.71
CA VAL A 40 -4.24 -27.95 -1.71
C VAL A 40 -3.16 -28.89 -2.23
N ILE A 41 -2.48 -29.63 -1.34
CA ILE A 41 -1.46 -30.61 -1.73
C ILE A 41 -2.10 -31.75 -2.53
N GLU A 42 -3.28 -32.22 -2.15
CA GLU A 42 -4.02 -33.26 -2.87
C GLU A 42 -4.32 -32.82 -4.31
N ILE A 43 -4.90 -31.63 -4.50
CA ILE A 43 -5.19 -31.06 -5.81
C ILE A 43 -3.90 -30.95 -6.65
N ILE A 44 -2.83 -30.40 -6.09
CA ILE A 44 -1.55 -30.24 -6.80
C ILE A 44 -0.96 -31.59 -7.24
N ARG A 45 -1.19 -32.66 -6.48
CA ARG A 45 -0.61 -33.98 -6.73
C ARG A 45 -1.39 -34.83 -7.72
N TYR A 46 -2.71 -34.68 -7.78
CA TYR A 46 -3.58 -35.63 -8.48
C TYR A 46 -4.41 -35.02 -9.62
N GLU A 47 -4.56 -33.71 -9.69
CA GLU A 47 -5.25 -33.05 -10.79
C GLU A 47 -4.29 -32.73 -11.95
N ASP A 48 -4.76 -32.91 -13.18
CA ASP A 48 -3.98 -32.58 -14.39
C ASP A 48 -3.82 -31.05 -14.56
N GLU A 49 -4.84 -30.29 -14.16
CA GLU A 49 -4.86 -28.82 -14.22
C GLU A 49 -5.06 -28.21 -12.82
N PRO A 50 -4.06 -28.29 -11.93
CA PRO A 50 -4.23 -27.93 -10.52
C PRO A 50 -4.56 -26.45 -10.33
N LYS A 51 -4.04 -25.55 -11.17
CA LYS A 51 -4.37 -24.12 -11.11
C LYS A 51 -5.87 -23.88 -11.28
N ALA A 52 -6.47 -24.48 -12.31
CA ALA A 52 -7.89 -24.32 -12.60
C ALA A 52 -8.75 -24.91 -11.48
N GLU A 53 -8.35 -26.05 -10.92
CA GLU A 53 -9.08 -26.66 -9.81
C GLU A 53 -8.98 -25.85 -8.52
N LEU A 54 -7.80 -25.34 -8.15
CA LEU A 54 -7.63 -24.43 -7.01
C LEU A 54 -8.54 -23.20 -7.11
N MET A 55 -8.62 -22.60 -8.30
CA MET A 55 -9.50 -21.46 -8.57
C MET A 55 -10.97 -21.81 -8.37
N ARG A 56 -11.43 -22.94 -8.93
CA ARG A 56 -12.83 -23.39 -8.79
C ARG A 56 -13.18 -23.73 -7.34
N ARG A 57 -12.31 -24.50 -6.69
CA ARG A 57 -12.56 -25.07 -5.36
C ARG A 57 -12.58 -24.02 -4.26
N PHE A 58 -11.62 -23.10 -4.29
CA PHE A 58 -11.44 -22.10 -3.24
C PHE A 58 -11.87 -20.68 -3.66
N ALA A 59 -12.52 -20.54 -4.83
CA ALA A 59 -12.94 -19.26 -5.41
C ALA A 59 -11.78 -18.24 -5.49
N LEU A 60 -10.60 -18.71 -5.91
CA LEU A 60 -9.39 -17.90 -6.01
C LEU A 60 -9.30 -17.17 -7.36
N SER A 61 -8.68 -15.99 -7.34
CA SER A 61 -8.27 -15.31 -8.58
C SER A 61 -7.08 -16.03 -9.23
N ASP A 62 -6.84 -15.76 -10.50
CA ASP A 62 -5.71 -16.34 -11.24
C ASP A 62 -4.36 -16.06 -10.57
N ILE A 63 -4.19 -14.81 -10.09
CA ILE A 63 -2.98 -14.36 -9.39
C ILE A 63 -2.82 -15.07 -8.05
N GLN A 64 -3.90 -15.33 -7.33
CA GLN A 64 -3.87 -16.05 -6.06
C GLN A 64 -3.49 -17.51 -6.25
N ALA A 65 -4.10 -18.19 -7.23
CA ALA A 65 -3.78 -19.57 -7.53
C ALA A 65 -2.32 -19.72 -7.99
N GLU A 66 -1.83 -18.81 -8.84
CA GLU A 66 -0.41 -18.78 -9.23
C GLU A 66 0.51 -18.61 -8.00
N ALA A 67 0.20 -17.66 -7.12
CA ALA A 67 1.00 -17.43 -5.91
C ALA A 67 1.05 -18.65 -4.98
N ILE A 68 -0.02 -19.45 -4.92
CA ILE A 68 -0.05 -20.71 -4.16
C ILE A 68 0.84 -21.76 -4.82
N LEU A 69 0.79 -21.90 -6.15
CA LEU A 69 1.64 -22.85 -6.88
C LEU A 69 3.14 -22.49 -6.80
N GLU A 70 3.46 -21.21 -6.64
CA GLU A 70 4.83 -20.73 -6.41
C GLU A 70 5.34 -20.92 -4.97
N LEU A 71 4.47 -21.35 -4.04
CA LEU A 71 4.88 -21.61 -2.65
C LEU A 71 5.94 -22.71 -2.58
N ARG A 72 6.98 -22.45 -1.79
CA ARG A 72 8.03 -23.43 -1.50
C ARG A 72 7.70 -24.16 -0.20
N LEU A 73 7.96 -25.47 -0.16
CA LEU A 73 7.68 -26.31 1.03
C LEU A 73 8.23 -25.75 2.35
N ARG A 74 9.42 -25.12 2.32
CA ARG A 74 10.02 -24.47 3.50
C ARG A 74 9.16 -23.35 4.10
N HIS A 75 8.27 -22.74 3.29
CA HIS A 75 7.38 -21.69 3.75
C HIS A 75 6.15 -22.27 4.46
N LEU A 76 5.89 -23.59 4.42
CA LEU A 76 4.74 -24.20 5.10
C LEU A 76 4.87 -24.28 6.63
N ALA A 77 5.95 -23.77 7.22
CA ALA A 77 6.14 -23.71 8.66
C ALA A 77 5.12 -22.76 9.32
N LYS A 78 4.64 -23.11 10.53
CA LYS A 78 3.66 -22.31 11.28
C LYS A 78 4.11 -20.85 11.51
N LEU A 79 5.41 -20.62 11.65
CA LEU A 79 5.98 -19.28 11.82
C LEU A 79 5.74 -18.38 10.58
N GLU A 80 5.74 -18.95 9.38
CA GLU A 80 5.51 -18.20 8.15
C GLU A 80 4.04 -17.81 8.01
N GLU A 81 3.10 -18.69 8.40
CA GLU A 81 1.68 -18.34 8.48
C GLU A 81 1.45 -17.14 9.40
N ILE A 82 2.07 -17.13 10.59
CA ILE A 82 1.96 -16.02 11.55
C ILE A 82 2.50 -14.71 10.94
N LYS A 83 3.60 -14.76 10.20
CA LYS A 83 4.16 -13.59 9.52
C LYS A 83 3.21 -13.06 8.44
N LEU A 84 2.62 -13.95 7.63
CA LEU A 84 1.67 -13.56 6.60
C LEU A 84 0.40 -12.93 7.20
N GLN A 85 -0.09 -13.47 8.31
CA GLN A 85 -1.23 -12.89 9.03
C GLN A 85 -0.88 -11.50 9.57
N ALA A 86 0.28 -11.35 10.22
CA ALA A 86 0.74 -10.05 10.72
C ALA A 86 0.91 -9.02 9.59
N GLU A 87 1.51 -9.43 8.47
CA GLU A 87 1.63 -8.57 7.28
C GLU A 87 0.26 -8.15 6.74
N SER A 88 -0.69 -9.09 6.68
CA SER A 88 -2.07 -8.81 6.26
C SER A 88 -2.74 -7.78 7.18
N ASP A 89 -2.66 -7.98 8.50
CA ASP A 89 -3.26 -7.09 9.49
C ASP A 89 -2.67 -5.67 9.44
N GLU A 90 -1.36 -5.55 9.20
CA GLU A 90 -0.69 -4.26 9.03
C GLU A 90 -1.13 -3.56 7.75
N LEU A 91 -1.19 -4.30 6.63
CA LEU A 91 -1.60 -3.76 5.33
C LEU A 91 -3.08 -3.38 5.31
N GLU A 92 -3.96 -4.09 6.03
CA GLU A 92 -5.37 -3.70 6.16
C GLU A 92 -5.51 -2.37 6.90
N LYS A 93 -4.77 -2.16 7.99
CA LYS A 93 -4.72 -0.88 8.70
C LYS A 93 -4.19 0.23 7.80
N GLU A 94 -3.15 -0.06 7.03
CA GLU A 94 -2.59 0.89 6.07
C GLU A 94 -3.61 1.26 4.99
N ARG A 95 -4.26 0.27 4.35
CA ARG A 95 -5.33 0.46 3.36
C ARG A 95 -6.39 1.40 3.91
N ASP A 96 -6.95 1.08 5.07
CA ASP A 96 -8.02 1.85 5.69
C ASP A 96 -7.59 3.29 5.98
N SER A 97 -6.34 3.49 6.40
CA SER A 97 -5.79 4.82 6.66
C SER A 97 -5.68 5.65 5.38
N ILE A 98 -5.22 5.05 4.27
CA ILE A 98 -5.07 5.72 2.98
C ILE A 98 -6.44 6.02 2.37
N GLU A 99 -7.39 5.08 2.42
CA GLU A 99 -8.76 5.30 1.97
C GLU A 99 -9.44 6.44 2.74
N LYS A 100 -9.26 6.47 4.07
CA LYS A 100 -9.75 7.57 4.92
C LYS A 100 -9.18 8.93 4.55
N LEU A 101 -7.94 8.99 4.05
CA LEU A 101 -7.30 10.21 3.55
C LEU A 101 -7.85 10.60 2.17
N LEU A 102 -7.92 9.64 1.24
CA LEU A 102 -8.38 9.87 -0.13
C LEU A 102 -9.87 10.26 -0.20
N ASN A 103 -10.70 9.72 0.70
CA ASN A 103 -12.14 10.02 0.78
C ASN A 103 -12.45 11.36 1.46
N SER A 104 -11.45 12.08 1.99
CA SER A 104 -11.67 13.35 2.68
C SER A 104 -10.65 14.41 2.25
N PRO A 105 -11.04 15.34 1.36
CA PRO A 105 -10.18 16.46 0.96
C PRO A 105 -9.67 17.26 2.17
N ARG A 106 -10.50 17.40 3.22
CA ARG A 106 -10.11 18.08 4.46
C ARG A 106 -8.96 17.37 5.17
N ARG A 107 -9.01 16.04 5.30
CA ARG A 107 -7.93 15.28 5.95
C ARG A 107 -6.63 15.35 5.13
N LEU A 108 -6.74 15.24 3.81
CA LEU A 108 -5.60 15.36 2.91
C LEU A 108 -4.93 16.75 3.02
N ASN A 109 -5.72 17.83 3.05
CA ASN A 109 -5.20 19.19 3.22
C ASN A 109 -4.53 19.39 4.59
N THR A 110 -5.12 18.85 5.66
CA THR A 110 -4.50 18.91 7.00
C THR A 110 -3.16 18.17 7.02
N LEU A 111 -3.08 17.01 6.38
CA LEU A 111 -1.83 16.25 6.28
C LEU A 111 -0.78 17.02 5.48
N LEU A 112 -1.17 17.55 4.30
CA LEU A 112 -0.27 18.35 3.46
C LEU A 112 0.29 19.57 4.20
N LYS A 113 -0.57 20.27 4.97
CA LYS A 113 -0.13 21.40 5.79
C LYS A 113 0.93 20.99 6.81
N LYS A 114 0.71 19.87 7.51
CA LYS A 114 1.67 19.34 8.50
C LYS A 114 3.01 18.95 7.86
N GLU A 115 2.97 18.35 6.68
CA GLU A 115 4.17 17.96 5.93
C GLU A 115 4.98 19.19 5.52
N ILE A 116 4.32 20.22 4.96
CA ILE A 116 4.98 21.47 4.59
C ILE A 116 5.59 22.18 5.82
N GLU A 117 4.88 22.20 6.95
CA GLU A 117 5.39 22.78 8.20
C GLU A 117 6.60 22.00 8.75
N ALA A 118 6.59 20.67 8.64
CA ALA A 118 7.71 19.82 9.05
C ALA A 118 8.93 20.02 8.14
N ASP A 119 8.73 20.01 6.83
CA ASP A 119 9.80 20.24 5.84
C ASP A 119 10.40 21.64 5.99
N ALA A 120 9.57 22.66 6.22
CA ALA A 120 10.03 24.02 6.47
C ALA A 120 10.87 24.12 7.76
N LYS A 121 10.58 23.30 8.77
CA LYS A 121 11.37 23.24 10.01
C LYS A 121 12.68 22.48 9.82
N GLU A 122 12.69 21.41 9.04
CA GLU A 122 13.86 20.57 8.82
C GLU A 122 14.86 21.19 7.83
N PHE A 123 14.35 21.82 6.76
CA PHE A 123 15.17 22.31 5.65
C PHE A 123 15.14 23.84 5.47
N GLY A 124 14.38 24.58 6.27
CA GLY A 124 14.28 26.03 6.15
C GLY A 124 15.55 26.75 6.58
N ASP A 125 15.96 27.75 5.80
CA ASP A 125 17.03 28.69 6.16
C ASP A 125 16.50 30.13 6.24
N GLU A 126 17.24 30.97 6.98
CA GLU A 126 16.93 32.40 7.00
C GLU A 126 17.10 33.02 5.62
N ARG A 127 16.27 34.01 5.31
CA ARG A 127 16.33 34.72 4.03
C ARG A 127 17.70 35.41 3.89
N ARG A 128 18.51 34.94 2.95
CA ARG A 128 19.86 35.47 2.69
C ARG A 128 19.88 36.90 2.14
N SER A 129 18.83 37.30 1.44
CA SER A 129 18.70 38.66 0.92
C SER A 129 17.79 39.48 1.83
N PRO A 130 18.18 40.69 2.25
CA PRO A 130 17.30 41.57 3.01
C PRO A 130 16.16 42.13 2.13
N ILE A 131 14.96 42.33 2.68
CA ILE A 131 13.86 43.03 2.00
C ILE A 131 14.08 44.53 2.19
N ARG A 132 14.31 45.29 1.10
CA ARG A 132 14.27 46.75 1.15
C ARG A 132 12.85 47.22 0.85
N PRO A 133 12.21 48.03 1.72
CA PRO A 133 10.89 48.57 1.43
C PRO A 133 10.97 49.46 0.20
N GLN A 134 10.15 49.16 -0.80
CA GLN A 134 10.07 49.95 -2.02
C GLN A 134 9.28 51.21 -1.69
N ARG A 135 9.96 52.38 -1.64
CA ARG A 135 9.27 53.67 -1.58
C ARG A 135 8.37 53.74 -2.81
N ARG A 136 7.05 53.64 -2.63
CA ARG A 136 6.11 54.06 -3.67
C ARG A 136 6.39 55.54 -3.88
N GLY A 137 6.71 55.94 -5.10
CA GLY A 137 7.10 57.30 -5.42
C GLY A 137 6.11 58.30 -4.83
N GLU A 138 6.65 59.27 -4.09
CA GLU A 138 5.95 60.53 -3.87
C GLU A 138 5.82 61.18 -5.25
N SER A 139 4.61 61.14 -5.81
CA SER A 139 4.25 62.01 -6.92
C SER A 139 4.01 63.40 -6.33
N GLY A 140 5.01 64.27 -6.46
CA GLY A 140 4.93 65.71 -6.24
C GLY A 140 5.27 66.43 -7.54
#